data_AF-A0A7S4F6F9-F1
#
_entry.id   AF-A0A7S4F6F9-F1
#
_cell.length_a   1.000
_cell.length_b   1.000
_cell.length_c   1.000
_cell.angle_alpha   90.00
_cell.angle_beta   90.00
_cell.angle_gamma   90.00
#
_symmetry.space_group_name_H-M   'P 1'
#
loop_
_entity.id
_entity.type
_entity.pdbx_description
1 polymer ?
#
loop_
_entity_poly.entity_id
_entity_poly.type
_entity_poly.pdbx_seq_one_letter_code
_entity_poly.pdbx_strand_id
1 'polypeptide(L)'
;MSPCTRSVHIFAIVGYGTCSSLMLVLNKLTVHLLPAPSLVLLLQFASSWTVVKACGLCGLITVDALEWSKLRAFFFVSLAFLACVFANLKSLQFANVETFIVFRAATPLVISVADFAFLGRELPGLRSAACLLALAAGAAAYTLTDAAFEVHGYLWVAAWFTIFCFDQLYIKHMVDSTAVESNWGRVFYTNLWASVLSGALLVSTEPHVFTQTIWTPHSICALAASCTLGVGISYFAFLCRAAVSATCFTVIGNVCKVLTVLINVLIWDKHASAQGLCALGLCLLAAAFYKQAPKRGISDDAANYAPVPQQLAPAPAAV
;
A
#
# COMPACT_ATOMS: atom_id res chain seq x y z
N MET A 1 1.27 25.18 -4.62
CA MET A 1 0.15 24.32 -4.15
C MET A 1 -0.80 25.18 -3.35
N SER A 2 -2.10 25.17 -3.66
CA SER A 2 -3.10 25.90 -2.88
C SER A 2 -3.27 25.28 -1.47
N PRO A 3 -3.74 26.04 -0.46
CA PRO A 3 -3.90 25.55 0.91
C PRO A 3 -4.81 24.31 1.02
N CYS A 4 -5.86 24.26 0.19
CA CYS A 4 -6.82 23.15 0.16
C CYS A 4 -6.15 21.82 -0.27
N THR A 5 -5.32 21.84 -1.33
CA THR A 5 -4.60 20.65 -1.80
C THR A 5 -3.64 20.11 -0.75
N ARG A 6 -2.98 20.99 0.02
CA ARG A 6 -2.05 20.60 1.08
C ARG A 6 -2.76 19.85 2.21
N SER A 7 -3.95 20.30 2.62
CA SER A 7 -4.74 19.65 3.68
C SER A 7 -5.19 18.25 3.28
N VAL A 8 -5.64 18.04 2.04
CA VAL A 8 -6.03 16.72 1.52
C VAL A 8 -4.85 15.75 1.49
N HIS A 9 -3.66 16.24 1.10
CA HIS A 9 -2.45 15.42 1.08
C HIS A 9 -2.05 14.96 2.48
N ILE A 10 -2.04 15.88 3.46
CA ILE A 10 -1.72 15.55 4.86
C ILE A 10 -2.72 14.54 5.40
N PHE A 11 -4.02 14.76 5.18
CA PHE A 11 -5.08 13.85 5.60
C PHE A 11 -4.90 12.44 5.01
N ALA A 12 -4.60 12.34 3.72
CA ALA A 12 -4.38 11.05 3.06
C ALA A 12 -3.16 10.31 3.61
N ILE A 13 -2.05 11.01 3.83
CA ILE A 13 -0.78 10.44 4.33
C ILE A 13 -0.94 9.98 5.78
N VAL A 14 -1.48 10.85 6.65
CA VAL A 14 -1.67 10.55 8.08
C VAL A 14 -2.72 9.46 8.28
N GLY A 15 -3.81 9.49 7.51
CA GLY A 15 -4.84 8.46 7.53
C GLY A 15 -4.28 7.10 7.08
N TYR A 16 -3.55 7.07 5.96
CA TYR A 16 -2.89 5.85 5.49
C TYR A 16 -1.88 5.32 6.52
N GLY A 17 -1.04 6.18 7.09
CA GLY A 17 -0.03 5.76 8.07
C GLY A 17 -0.63 5.23 9.37
N THR A 18 -1.67 5.87 9.88
CA THR A 18 -2.41 5.42 11.06
C THR A 18 -3.08 4.07 10.81
N CYS A 19 -3.87 3.95 9.72
CA CYS A 19 -4.53 2.71 9.36
C CYS A 19 -3.52 1.58 9.11
N SER A 20 -2.43 1.83 8.37
CA SER A 20 -1.40 0.82 8.09
C SER A 20 -0.72 0.32 9.37
N SER A 21 -0.50 1.19 10.35
CA SER A 21 0.15 0.82 11.61
C SER A 21 -0.78 -0.01 12.49
N LEU A 22 -2.04 0.44 12.65
CA LEU A 22 -3.05 -0.27 13.44
C LEU A 22 -3.43 -1.62 12.82
N MET A 23 -3.52 -1.68 11.49
CA MET A 23 -3.87 -2.91 10.77
C MET A 23 -2.89 -4.03 11.05
N LEU A 24 -1.60 -3.73 11.25
CA LEU A 24 -0.61 -4.75 11.59
C LEU A 24 -0.86 -5.37 12.95
N VAL A 25 -1.16 -4.54 13.95
CA VAL A 25 -1.45 -4.99 15.33
C VAL A 25 -2.75 -5.80 15.35
N LEU A 26 -3.81 -5.29 14.71
CA LEU A 26 -5.08 -6.01 14.64
C LEU A 26 -4.97 -7.31 13.85
N ASN A 27 -4.27 -7.34 12.72
CA ASN A 27 -4.09 -8.59 11.97
C ASN A 27 -3.40 -9.65 12.81
N LYS A 28 -2.37 -9.28 13.60
CA LYS A 28 -1.69 -10.21 14.49
C LYS A 28 -2.61 -10.71 15.61
N LEU A 29 -3.37 -9.83 16.23
CA LEU A 29 -4.36 -10.19 17.25
C LEU A 29 -5.45 -11.11 16.69
N THR A 30 -6.01 -10.76 15.54
CA THR A 30 -7.08 -11.53 14.89
C THR A 30 -6.57 -12.90 14.46
N VAL A 31 -5.38 -13.01 13.87
CA VAL A 31 -4.80 -14.33 13.50
C VAL A 31 -4.46 -15.19 14.72
N HIS A 32 -4.10 -14.56 15.84
CA HIS A 32 -3.88 -15.30 17.09
C HIS A 32 -5.19 -15.87 17.66
N LEU A 33 -6.29 -15.10 17.62
CA LEU A 33 -7.60 -15.53 18.09
C LEU A 33 -8.36 -16.42 17.09
N LEU A 34 -8.05 -16.28 15.80
CA LEU A 34 -8.67 -16.96 14.69
C LEU A 34 -7.56 -17.39 13.71
N PRO A 35 -6.99 -18.60 13.88
CA PRO A 35 -5.82 -19.08 13.14
C PRO A 35 -6.15 -19.49 11.69
N ALA A 36 -6.74 -18.55 10.94
CA ALA A 36 -7.21 -18.71 9.57
C ALA A 36 -6.94 -17.40 8.78
N PRO A 37 -5.67 -17.10 8.43
CA PRO A 37 -5.31 -15.84 7.79
C PRO A 37 -5.99 -15.64 6.43
N SER A 38 -6.22 -16.70 5.66
CA SER A 38 -6.89 -16.59 4.36
C SER A 38 -8.37 -16.23 4.55
N LEU A 39 -9.02 -16.75 5.59
CA LEU A 39 -10.40 -16.40 5.95
C LEU A 39 -10.49 -14.94 6.40
N VAL A 40 -9.55 -14.48 7.22
CA VAL A 40 -9.49 -13.08 7.67
C VAL A 40 -9.36 -12.13 6.47
N LEU A 41 -8.47 -12.42 5.52
CA LEU A 41 -8.31 -11.63 4.29
C LEU A 41 -9.60 -11.59 3.47
N LEU A 42 -10.24 -12.75 3.25
CA LEU A 42 -11.52 -12.83 2.55
C LEU A 42 -12.57 -11.94 3.20
N LEU A 43 -12.71 -12.02 4.53
CA LEU A 43 -13.71 -11.25 5.27
C LEU A 43 -13.40 -9.75 5.26
N GLN A 44 -12.14 -9.34 5.31
CA GLN A 44 -11.73 -7.93 5.19
C GLN A 44 -12.04 -7.33 3.82
N PHE A 45 -11.78 -8.06 2.73
CA PHE A 45 -12.10 -7.59 1.38
C PHE A 45 -13.61 -7.62 1.12
N ALA A 46 -14.28 -8.69 1.54
CA ALA A 46 -15.73 -8.81 1.42
C ALA A 46 -16.44 -7.71 2.21
N SER A 47 -16.00 -7.41 3.45
CA SER A 47 -16.56 -6.32 4.26
C SER A 47 -16.33 -4.96 3.61
N SER A 48 -15.14 -4.73 3.05
CA SER A 48 -14.83 -3.48 2.35
C SER A 48 -15.73 -3.28 1.14
N TRP A 49 -15.98 -4.33 0.37
CA TRP A 49 -16.90 -4.29 -0.76
C TRP A 49 -18.36 -4.08 -0.32
N THR A 50 -18.85 -4.81 0.68
CA THR A 50 -20.24 -4.71 1.14
C THR A 50 -20.55 -3.37 1.78
N VAL A 51 -19.65 -2.82 2.60
CA VAL A 51 -19.81 -1.50 3.22
C VAL A 51 -19.91 -0.41 2.15
N VAL A 52 -19.01 -0.43 1.15
CA VAL A 52 -19.06 0.56 0.05
C VAL A 52 -20.33 0.40 -0.79
N LYS A 53 -20.76 -0.84 -1.07
CA LYS A 53 -22.02 -1.09 -1.77
C LYS A 53 -23.22 -0.57 -0.99
N ALA A 54 -23.30 -0.86 0.31
CA ALA A 54 -24.40 -0.44 1.17
C ALA A 54 -24.47 1.09 1.27
N CYS A 55 -23.34 1.76 1.53
CA CYS A 55 -23.29 3.22 1.57
C CYS A 55 -23.63 3.87 0.22
N GLY A 56 -23.24 3.24 -0.91
CA GLY A 56 -23.63 3.67 -2.25
C GLY A 56 -25.13 3.54 -2.51
N LEU A 57 -25.75 2.44 -2.09
CA LEU A 57 -27.21 2.24 -2.20
C LEU A 57 -28.00 3.21 -1.33
N CYS A 58 -27.47 3.58 -0.16
CA CYS A 58 -28.07 4.60 0.71
C CYS A 58 -27.81 6.04 0.22
N GLY A 59 -27.05 6.24 -0.87
CA GLY A 59 -26.74 7.57 -1.41
C GLY A 59 -25.75 8.38 -0.56
N LEU A 60 -25.07 7.79 0.42
CA LEU A 60 -24.09 8.49 1.25
C LEU A 60 -22.78 8.77 0.50
N ILE A 61 -22.47 7.98 -0.52
CA ILE A 61 -21.22 8.07 -1.28
C ILE A 61 -21.48 7.85 -2.77
N THR A 62 -20.65 8.47 -3.60
CA THR A 62 -20.65 8.25 -5.05
C THR A 62 -19.84 7.00 -5.38
N VAL A 63 -20.52 5.98 -5.89
CA VAL A 63 -19.90 4.73 -6.35
C VAL A 63 -20.27 4.53 -7.81
N ASP A 64 -19.26 4.37 -8.65
CA ASP A 64 -19.45 4.06 -10.06
C ASP A 64 -20.23 2.74 -10.23
N ALA A 65 -21.15 2.70 -11.19
CA ALA A 65 -21.83 1.47 -11.57
C ALA A 65 -20.81 0.39 -12.00
N LEU A 66 -21.16 -0.89 -11.81
CA LEU A 66 -20.32 -2.02 -12.24
C LEU A 66 -20.29 -2.11 -13.77
N GLU A 67 -19.15 -1.74 -14.34
CA GLU A 67 -18.86 -1.90 -15.77
C GLU A 67 -17.79 -2.97 -15.97
N TRP A 68 -17.99 -3.83 -16.97
CA TRP A 68 -17.07 -4.93 -17.27
C TRP A 68 -15.66 -4.46 -17.68
N SER A 69 -15.59 -3.33 -18.39
CA SER A 69 -14.32 -2.69 -18.78
C SER A 69 -13.47 -2.33 -17.55
N LYS A 70 -14.08 -1.63 -16.58
CA LYS A 70 -13.46 -1.26 -15.30
C LYS A 70 -13.11 -2.51 -14.48
N LEU A 71 -14.02 -3.49 -14.40
CA LEU A 71 -13.75 -4.76 -13.71
C LEU A 71 -12.49 -5.45 -14.24
N ARG A 72 -12.35 -5.62 -15.55
CA ARG A 72 -11.19 -6.30 -16.13
C ARG A 72 -9.87 -5.56 -15.84
N ALA A 73 -9.90 -4.23 -15.81
CA ALA A 73 -8.71 -3.44 -15.56
C ALA A 73 -8.24 -3.57 -14.09
N PHE A 74 -9.17 -3.57 -13.14
CA PHE A 74 -8.88 -3.75 -11.70
C PHE A 74 -8.59 -5.19 -11.30
N PHE A 75 -8.90 -6.19 -12.13
CA PHE A 75 -8.50 -7.58 -11.87
C PHE A 75 -7.00 -7.73 -11.68
N PHE A 76 -6.20 -7.15 -12.59
CA PHE A 76 -4.74 -7.21 -12.51
C PHE A 76 -4.18 -6.46 -11.30
N VAL A 77 -4.87 -5.41 -10.85
CA VAL A 77 -4.52 -4.71 -9.60
C VAL A 77 -4.64 -5.67 -8.42
N SER A 78 -5.80 -6.31 -8.25
CA SER A 78 -6.02 -7.21 -7.12
C SER A 78 -5.16 -8.48 -7.19
N LEU A 79 -4.88 -8.98 -8.41
CA LEU A 79 -3.97 -10.10 -8.62
C LEU A 79 -2.53 -9.76 -8.23
N ALA A 80 -2.00 -8.63 -8.69
CA ALA A 80 -0.66 -8.17 -8.34
C ALA A 80 -0.52 -7.94 -6.84
N PHE A 81 -1.53 -7.33 -6.21
CA PHE A 81 -1.58 -7.13 -4.77
C PHE A 81 -1.53 -8.46 -4.00
N LEU A 82 -2.34 -9.45 -4.38
CA LEU A 82 -2.37 -10.74 -3.70
C LEU A 82 -1.10 -11.56 -3.94
N ALA A 83 -0.55 -11.51 -5.16
CA ALA A 83 0.74 -12.11 -5.48
C ALA A 83 1.88 -11.47 -4.65
N CYS A 84 1.82 -10.15 -4.45
CA CYS A 84 2.75 -9.44 -3.58
C CYS A 84 2.62 -9.90 -2.12
N VAL A 85 1.41 -10.08 -1.59
CA VAL A 85 1.19 -10.61 -0.24
C VAL A 85 1.75 -12.03 -0.12
N PHE A 86 1.49 -12.90 -1.09
CA PHE A 86 2.00 -14.27 -1.08
C PHE A 86 3.53 -14.32 -1.15
N ALA A 87 4.15 -13.56 -2.06
CA ALA A 87 5.60 -13.49 -2.19
C ALA A 87 6.26 -12.90 -0.93
N ASN A 88 5.59 -11.99 -0.22
CA ASN A 88 6.05 -11.49 1.07
C ASN A 88 6.04 -12.59 2.14
N LEU A 89 4.97 -13.38 2.22
CA LEU A 89 4.91 -14.49 3.17
C LEU A 89 6.00 -15.53 2.88
N LYS A 90 6.23 -15.86 1.61
CA LYS A 90 7.30 -16.78 1.21
C LYS A 90 8.70 -16.22 1.49
N SER A 91 8.95 -14.94 1.26
CA SER A 91 10.25 -14.37 1.59
C SER A 91 10.54 -14.40 3.09
N LEU A 92 9.54 -14.16 3.94
CA LEU A 92 9.70 -14.27 5.40
C LEU A 92 9.85 -15.71 5.91
N GLN A 93 9.51 -16.74 5.11
CA GLN A 93 9.74 -18.15 5.46
C GLN A 93 11.20 -18.57 5.28
N PHE A 94 11.91 -17.97 4.32
CA PHE A 94 13.25 -18.39 3.90
C PHE A 94 14.32 -17.31 4.07
N ALA A 95 13.95 -16.07 4.41
CA ALA A 95 14.87 -14.96 4.64
C ALA A 95 14.56 -14.26 5.96
N ASN A 96 15.59 -13.63 6.52
CA ASN A 96 15.42 -12.81 7.72
C ASN A 96 14.53 -11.59 7.43
N VAL A 97 13.77 -11.18 8.45
CA VAL A 97 12.86 -10.03 8.40
C VAL A 97 13.60 -8.76 7.97
N GLU A 98 14.84 -8.60 8.40
CA GLU A 98 15.66 -7.42 8.11
C GLU A 98 16.16 -7.36 6.67
N THR A 99 16.57 -8.49 6.10
CA THR A 99 16.87 -8.60 4.67
C THR A 99 15.66 -8.11 3.88
N PHE A 100 14.47 -8.61 4.21
CA PHE A 100 13.24 -8.14 3.58
C PHE A 100 13.02 -6.62 3.72
N ILE A 101 13.23 -6.07 4.92
CA ILE A 101 13.07 -4.63 5.19
C ILE A 101 14.05 -3.80 4.36
N VAL A 102 15.30 -4.22 4.24
CA VAL A 102 16.34 -3.49 3.50
C VAL A 102 16.00 -3.44 2.01
N PHE A 103 15.67 -4.58 1.40
CA PHE A 103 15.24 -4.62 0.01
C PHE A 103 13.96 -3.80 -0.20
N ARG A 104 13.01 -3.87 0.73
CA ARG A 104 11.82 -3.01 0.71
C ARG A 104 12.18 -1.52 0.78
N ALA A 105 13.10 -1.13 1.65
CA ALA A 105 13.55 0.25 1.77
C ALA A 105 14.17 0.77 0.47
N ALA A 106 14.81 -0.11 -0.31
CA ALA A 106 15.41 0.17 -1.61
C ALA A 106 14.40 0.25 -2.78
N THR A 107 13.15 -0.17 -2.62
CA THR A 107 12.12 -0.12 -3.69
C THR A 107 11.90 1.26 -4.33
N PRO A 108 12.03 2.41 -3.64
CA PRO A 108 11.95 3.72 -4.27
C PRO A 108 13.00 3.95 -5.36
N LEU A 109 14.14 3.24 -5.34
CA LEU A 109 15.16 3.33 -6.38
C LEU A 109 14.59 2.95 -7.75
N VAL A 110 14.03 1.74 -7.83
CA VAL A 110 13.49 1.22 -9.09
C VAL A 110 12.22 1.95 -9.48
N ILE A 111 11.34 2.25 -8.51
CA ILE A 111 10.09 2.95 -8.79
C ILE A 111 10.35 4.39 -9.26
N SER A 112 11.40 5.07 -8.77
CA SER A 112 11.74 6.41 -9.24
C SER A 112 12.21 6.45 -10.70
N VAL A 113 13.01 5.45 -11.10
CA VAL A 113 13.45 5.28 -12.49
C VAL A 113 12.26 4.93 -13.39
N ALA A 114 11.36 4.08 -12.91
CA ALA A 114 10.15 3.73 -13.64
C ALA A 114 9.12 4.88 -13.70
N ASP A 115 9.02 5.73 -12.67
CA ASP A 115 8.22 6.96 -12.66
C ASP A 115 8.70 7.90 -13.80
N PHE A 116 10.02 7.99 -14.00
CA PHE A 116 10.62 8.73 -15.12
C PHE A 116 10.33 8.06 -16.48
N ALA A 117 10.50 6.74 -16.58
CA ALA A 117 10.37 6.03 -17.86
C ALA A 117 8.92 5.89 -18.35
N PHE A 118 7.97 5.56 -17.46
CA PHE A 118 6.61 5.16 -17.82
C PHE A 118 5.53 6.17 -17.42
N LEU A 119 5.74 6.97 -16.37
CA LEU A 119 4.75 7.92 -15.84
C LEU A 119 5.05 9.39 -16.21
N GLY A 120 6.04 9.64 -17.05
CA GLY A 120 6.35 10.98 -17.59
C GLY A 120 6.83 11.98 -16.53
N ARG A 121 7.50 11.51 -15.47
CA ARG A 121 8.11 12.40 -14.46
C ARG A 121 9.51 12.87 -14.83
N GLU A 122 9.92 14.01 -14.28
CA GLU A 122 11.29 14.50 -14.38
C GLU A 122 12.25 13.66 -13.52
N LEU A 123 13.55 13.76 -13.82
CA LEU A 123 14.55 13.11 -12.98
C LEU A 123 14.50 13.68 -11.55
N PRO A 124 14.76 12.86 -10.53
CA PRO A 124 14.88 13.35 -9.16
C PRO A 124 15.97 14.44 -9.09
N GLY A 125 15.67 15.57 -8.45
CA GLY A 125 16.66 16.62 -8.21
C GLY A 125 17.82 16.10 -7.34
N LEU A 126 18.92 16.87 -7.27
CA LEU A 126 20.19 16.45 -6.63
C LEU A 126 20.01 15.87 -5.22
N ARG A 127 19.14 16.48 -4.41
CA ARG A 127 18.79 16.00 -3.06
C ARG A 127 18.13 14.62 -3.09
N SER A 128 17.17 14.41 -3.98
CA SER A 128 16.47 13.12 -4.10
C SER A 128 17.39 12.06 -4.68
N ALA A 129 18.26 12.41 -5.63
CA ALA A 129 19.31 11.51 -6.12
C ALA A 129 20.28 11.09 -5.00
N ALA A 130 20.71 12.02 -4.13
CA ALA A 130 21.53 11.69 -2.96
C ALA A 130 20.81 10.77 -1.98
N CYS A 131 19.51 10.96 -1.74
CA CYS A 131 18.70 10.05 -0.91
C CYS A 131 18.61 8.66 -1.53
N LEU A 132 18.46 8.57 -2.85
CA LEU A 132 18.44 7.30 -3.58
C LEU A 132 19.81 6.59 -3.51
N LEU A 133 20.92 7.31 -3.67
CA LEU A 133 22.26 6.75 -3.51
C LEU A 133 22.50 6.25 -2.08
N ALA A 134 22.03 6.98 -1.06
CA ALA A 134 22.12 6.55 0.33
C ALA A 134 21.29 5.27 0.60
N LEU A 135 20.11 5.13 -0.01
CA LEU A 135 19.32 3.89 0.03
C LEU A 135 20.06 2.71 -0.60
N ALA A 136 20.70 2.92 -1.76
CA ALA A 136 21.48 1.88 -2.44
C ALA A 136 22.71 1.47 -1.60
N ALA A 137 23.43 2.44 -1.04
CA ALA A 137 24.59 2.21 -0.19
C ALA A 137 24.22 1.47 1.10
N GLY A 138 23.13 1.86 1.76
CA GLY A 138 22.63 1.17 2.95
C GLY A 138 22.20 -0.27 2.66
N ALA A 139 21.55 -0.51 1.52
CA ALA A 139 21.20 -1.86 1.09
C ALA A 139 22.42 -2.74 0.81
N ALA A 140 23.41 -2.21 0.09
CA ALA A 140 24.66 -2.93 -0.18
C ALA A 140 25.44 -3.25 1.11
N ALA A 141 25.57 -2.27 2.01
CA ALA A 141 26.24 -2.45 3.29
C ALA A 141 25.58 -3.56 4.13
N TYR A 142 24.24 -3.59 4.17
CA TYR A 142 23.52 -4.66 4.87
C TYR A 142 23.83 -6.04 4.28
N THR A 143 23.73 -6.20 2.95
CA THR A 143 23.96 -7.50 2.30
C THR A 143 25.38 -8.04 2.51
N LEU A 144 26.38 -7.17 2.63
CA LEU A 144 27.77 -7.57 2.90
C LEU A 144 27.98 -8.05 4.34
N THR A 145 27.09 -7.65 5.26
CA THR A 145 27.16 -8.00 6.69
C THR A 145 26.14 -9.06 7.11
N ASP A 146 25.36 -9.59 6.16
CA ASP A 146 24.30 -10.55 6.42
C ASP A 146 24.88 -11.94 6.73
N ALA A 147 24.90 -12.30 8.01
CA ALA A 147 25.40 -13.58 8.49
C ALA A 147 24.49 -14.78 8.15
N ALA A 148 23.27 -14.53 7.65
CA ALA A 148 22.28 -15.55 7.32
C ALA A 148 21.94 -15.59 5.82
N PHE A 149 22.94 -15.35 4.97
CA PHE A 149 22.77 -15.36 3.52
C PHE A 149 22.32 -16.74 3.02
N GLU A 150 21.07 -16.83 2.58
CA GLU A 150 20.50 -18.01 1.94
C GLU A 150 19.97 -17.67 0.55
N VAL A 151 20.50 -18.32 -0.49
CA VAL A 151 20.13 -18.05 -1.89
C VAL A 151 18.62 -18.22 -2.14
N HIS A 152 18.01 -19.25 -1.55
CA HIS A 152 16.58 -19.49 -1.67
C HIS A 152 15.74 -18.34 -1.09
N GLY A 153 16.13 -17.81 0.08
CA GLY A 153 15.49 -16.64 0.68
C GLY A 153 15.63 -15.39 -0.20
N TYR A 154 16.82 -15.13 -0.71
CA TYR A 154 17.09 -13.98 -1.58
C TYR A 154 16.34 -14.03 -2.91
N LEU A 155 16.15 -15.22 -3.50
CA LEU A 155 15.30 -15.38 -4.70
C LEU A 155 13.85 -14.98 -4.44
N TRP A 156 13.28 -15.38 -3.30
CA TRP A 156 11.92 -14.97 -2.92
C TRP A 156 11.83 -13.48 -2.61
N VAL A 157 12.85 -12.88 -1.98
CA VAL A 157 12.93 -11.43 -1.78
C VAL A 157 12.99 -10.70 -3.12
N ALA A 158 13.79 -11.17 -4.08
CA ALA A 158 13.88 -10.58 -5.41
C ALA A 158 12.57 -10.72 -6.22
N ALA A 159 11.91 -11.88 -6.14
CA ALA A 159 10.59 -12.10 -6.73
C ALA A 159 9.56 -11.15 -6.12
N TRP A 160 9.51 -11.06 -4.79
CA TRP A 160 8.65 -10.12 -4.09
C TRP A 160 8.93 -8.67 -4.50
N PHE A 161 10.20 -8.27 -4.54
CA PHE A 161 10.62 -6.91 -4.91
C PHE A 161 10.11 -6.53 -6.30
N THR A 162 10.23 -7.44 -7.26
CA THR A 162 9.77 -7.24 -8.65
C THR A 162 8.24 -7.09 -8.71
N ILE A 163 7.52 -8.03 -8.08
CA ILE A 163 6.04 -8.00 -8.03
C ILE A 163 5.56 -6.73 -7.32
N PHE A 164 6.20 -6.33 -6.23
CA PHE A 164 5.84 -5.13 -5.48
C PHE A 164 6.08 -3.84 -6.29
N CYS A 165 7.21 -3.74 -7.00
CA CYS A 165 7.46 -2.60 -7.89
C CYS A 165 6.40 -2.51 -8.99
N PHE A 166 6.08 -3.64 -9.64
CA PHE A 166 5.00 -3.71 -10.61
C PHE A 166 3.66 -3.30 -10.00
N ASP A 167 3.30 -3.83 -8.83
CA ASP A 167 2.07 -3.49 -8.10
C ASP A 167 1.95 -1.99 -7.85
N GLN A 168 3.00 -1.35 -7.30
CA GLN A 168 2.96 0.09 -7.03
C GLN A 168 2.82 0.93 -8.30
N LEU A 169 3.52 0.57 -9.37
CA LEU A 169 3.48 1.29 -10.65
C LEU A 169 2.14 1.07 -11.35
N TYR A 170 1.65 -0.16 -11.40
CA TYR A 170 0.41 -0.52 -12.08
C TYR A 170 -0.80 0.08 -11.37
N ILE A 171 -0.86 0.02 -10.03
CA ILE A 171 -1.92 0.71 -9.29
C ILE A 171 -1.88 2.21 -9.55
N LYS A 172 -0.67 2.82 -9.60
CA LYS A 172 -0.56 4.25 -9.88
C LYS A 172 -1.05 4.59 -11.29
N HIS A 173 -0.64 3.80 -12.28
CA HIS A 173 -1.12 3.93 -13.65
C HIS A 173 -2.64 3.81 -13.70
N MET A 174 -3.22 2.80 -13.05
CA MET A 174 -4.68 2.63 -12.97
C MET A 174 -5.39 3.80 -12.28
N VAL A 175 -4.82 4.33 -11.20
CA VAL A 175 -5.32 5.52 -10.50
C VAL A 175 -5.32 6.77 -11.38
N ASP A 176 -4.36 6.89 -12.30
CA ASP A 176 -4.20 8.07 -13.18
C ASP A 176 -4.88 7.92 -14.54
N SER A 177 -5.04 6.70 -15.06
CA SER A 177 -5.47 6.43 -16.44
C SER A 177 -6.89 5.87 -16.57
N THR A 178 -7.49 5.35 -15.49
CA THR A 178 -8.84 4.75 -15.56
C THR A 178 -9.91 5.78 -15.20
N ALA A 179 -11.03 5.76 -15.93
CA ALA A 179 -12.21 6.61 -15.73
C ALA A 179 -13.06 6.27 -14.47
N VAL A 180 -12.43 5.74 -13.42
CA VAL A 180 -13.09 5.60 -12.11
C VAL A 180 -12.86 6.89 -11.35
N GLU A 181 -13.87 7.75 -11.38
CA GLU A 181 -13.81 9.12 -10.89
C GLU A 181 -13.74 9.17 -9.37
N SER A 182 -14.40 8.23 -8.69
CA SER A 182 -14.47 8.24 -7.23
C SER A 182 -13.43 7.31 -6.57
N ASN A 183 -12.85 7.79 -5.47
CA ASN A 183 -11.94 6.97 -4.65
C ASN A 183 -12.65 5.73 -4.11
N TRP A 184 -13.94 5.84 -3.77
CA TRP A 184 -14.78 4.74 -3.33
C TRP A 184 -15.04 3.71 -4.43
N GLY A 185 -15.15 4.13 -5.69
CA GLY A 185 -15.20 3.23 -6.84
C GLY A 185 -13.95 2.35 -6.88
N ARG A 186 -12.76 2.94 -6.73
CA ARG A 186 -11.49 2.17 -6.72
C ARG A 186 -11.45 1.13 -5.60
N VAL A 187 -11.91 1.51 -4.40
CA VAL A 187 -12.06 0.59 -3.26
C VAL A 187 -13.04 -0.54 -3.62
N PHE A 188 -14.19 -0.21 -4.20
CA PHE A 188 -15.23 -1.16 -4.57
C PHE A 188 -14.75 -2.20 -5.61
N TYR A 189 -14.17 -1.76 -6.72
CA TYR A 189 -13.67 -2.66 -7.78
C TYR A 189 -12.55 -3.57 -7.30
N THR A 190 -11.60 -3.03 -6.53
CA THR A 190 -10.44 -3.82 -6.07
C THR A 190 -10.79 -4.81 -4.99
N ASN A 191 -11.62 -4.41 -4.02
CA ASN A 191 -12.03 -5.31 -2.95
C ASN A 191 -12.96 -6.42 -3.45
N LEU A 192 -13.75 -6.19 -4.51
CA LEU A 192 -14.50 -7.26 -5.17
C LEU A 192 -13.56 -8.34 -5.70
N TRP A 193 -12.60 -7.99 -6.55
CA TRP A 193 -11.66 -8.98 -7.07
C TRP A 193 -10.77 -9.58 -5.99
N ALA A 194 -10.32 -8.79 -5.01
CA ALA A 194 -9.52 -9.28 -3.90
C ALA A 194 -10.31 -10.31 -3.05
N SER A 195 -11.61 -10.11 -2.84
CA SER A 195 -12.47 -11.10 -2.17
C SER A 195 -12.63 -12.39 -2.97
N VAL A 196 -12.82 -12.31 -4.29
CA VAL A 196 -12.88 -13.51 -5.16
C VAL A 196 -11.56 -14.28 -5.13
N LEU A 197 -10.43 -13.58 -5.30
CA LEU A 197 -9.11 -14.21 -5.33
C LEU A 197 -8.70 -14.77 -3.96
N SER A 198 -9.01 -14.08 -2.86
CA SER A 198 -8.77 -14.61 -1.51
C SER A 198 -9.71 -15.76 -1.15
N GLY A 199 -10.92 -15.82 -1.71
CA GLY A 199 -11.80 -16.97 -1.60
C GLY A 199 -11.23 -18.20 -2.31
N ALA A 200 -10.66 -18.03 -3.50
CA ALA A 200 -9.93 -19.10 -4.17
C ALA A 200 -8.72 -19.56 -3.33
N LEU A 201 -7.95 -18.61 -2.78
CA LEU A 201 -6.83 -18.90 -1.88
C LEU A 201 -7.29 -19.74 -0.68
N LEU A 202 -8.37 -19.32 0.00
CA LEU A 202 -8.96 -20.01 1.15
C LEU A 202 -9.24 -21.48 0.87
N VAL A 203 -9.89 -21.78 -0.26
CA VAL A 203 -10.23 -23.16 -0.64
C VAL A 203 -8.97 -23.99 -0.87
N SER A 204 -7.91 -23.40 -1.42
CA SER A 204 -6.65 -24.09 -1.67
C SER A 204 -5.73 -24.24 -0.45
N THR A 205 -5.77 -23.33 0.52
CA THR A 205 -4.84 -23.30 1.67
C THR A 205 -5.47 -23.78 2.98
N GLU A 206 -6.76 -23.53 3.18
CA GLU A 206 -7.48 -23.75 4.45
C GLU A 206 -8.86 -24.39 4.20
N PRO A 207 -8.96 -25.56 3.51
CA PRO A 207 -10.24 -26.13 3.08
C PRO A 207 -11.19 -26.51 4.22
N HIS A 208 -10.65 -26.79 5.41
CA HIS A 208 -11.42 -27.21 6.60
C HIS A 208 -11.67 -26.07 7.60
N VAL A 209 -11.39 -24.83 7.21
CA VAL A 209 -11.50 -23.66 8.10
C VAL A 209 -12.90 -23.53 8.73
N PHE A 210 -13.96 -23.78 7.97
CA PHE A 210 -15.33 -23.57 8.43
C PHE A 210 -15.78 -24.58 9.50
N THR A 211 -15.15 -25.75 9.57
CA THR A 211 -15.48 -26.78 10.56
C THR A 211 -14.57 -26.72 11.79
N GLN A 212 -13.38 -26.15 11.65
CA GLN A 212 -12.36 -26.11 12.70
C GLN A 212 -12.27 -24.76 13.43
N THR A 213 -12.88 -23.70 12.89
CA THR A 213 -12.82 -22.37 13.49
C THR A 213 -13.73 -22.27 14.71
N ILE A 214 -13.14 -21.95 15.86
CA ILE A 214 -13.86 -21.69 17.10
C ILE A 214 -14.18 -20.19 17.16
N TRP A 215 -15.47 -19.87 17.10
CA TRP A 215 -15.95 -18.49 17.19
C TRP A 215 -16.17 -18.10 18.65
N THR A 216 -15.31 -17.22 19.16
CA THR A 216 -15.46 -16.59 20.47
C THR A 216 -15.87 -15.12 20.33
N PRO A 217 -16.56 -14.51 21.32
CA PRO A 217 -16.89 -13.07 21.26
C PRO A 217 -15.65 -12.20 21.02
N HIS A 218 -14.52 -12.55 21.62
CA HIS A 218 -13.24 -11.86 21.40
C HIS A 218 -12.75 -11.97 19.95
N SER A 219 -12.81 -13.17 19.35
CA SER A 219 -12.43 -13.37 17.94
C SER A 219 -13.33 -12.58 16.98
N ILE A 220 -14.64 -12.53 17.26
CA ILE A 220 -15.61 -11.78 16.45
C ILE A 220 -15.34 -10.28 16.56
N CYS A 221 -15.13 -9.76 17.78
CA CYS A 221 -14.80 -8.35 17.99
C CYS A 221 -13.48 -7.96 17.31
N ALA A 222 -12.44 -8.78 17.43
CA ALA A 222 -11.15 -8.55 16.79
C ALA A 222 -11.27 -8.57 15.25
N LEU A 223 -12.01 -9.53 14.71
CA LEU A 223 -12.31 -9.61 13.28
C LEU A 223 -13.12 -8.39 12.81
N ALA A 224 -14.16 -7.98 13.52
CA ALA A 224 -14.97 -6.81 13.17
C ALA A 224 -14.14 -5.51 13.17
N ALA A 225 -13.27 -5.33 14.17
CA ALA A 225 -12.35 -4.20 14.23
C ALA A 225 -11.35 -4.23 13.07
N SER A 226 -10.84 -5.42 12.75
CA SER A 226 -9.92 -5.65 11.63
C SER A 226 -10.58 -5.37 10.26
N CYS A 227 -11.82 -5.80 10.05
CA CYS A 227 -12.63 -5.48 8.87
C CYS A 227 -12.89 -3.99 8.74
N THR A 228 -13.20 -3.30 9.84
CA THR A 228 -13.40 -1.85 9.87
C THR A 228 -12.12 -1.10 9.46
N LEU A 229 -10.97 -1.51 10.00
CA LEU A 229 -9.69 -0.96 9.54
C LEU A 229 -9.35 -1.36 8.11
N GLY A 230 -9.78 -2.53 7.64
CA GLY A 230 -9.66 -2.99 6.25
C GLY A 230 -10.34 -2.04 5.26
N VAL A 231 -11.53 -1.54 5.61
CA VAL A 231 -12.23 -0.51 4.83
C VAL A 231 -11.42 0.79 4.84
N GLY A 232 -10.99 1.24 6.02
CA GLY A 232 -10.23 2.48 6.20
C GLY A 232 -8.91 2.49 5.43
N ILE A 233 -8.09 1.44 5.58
CA ILE A 233 -6.81 1.34 4.89
C ILE A 233 -7.00 1.28 3.37
N SER A 234 -8.02 0.58 2.87
CA SER A 234 -8.33 0.54 1.44
C SER A 234 -8.64 1.94 0.91
N TYR A 235 -9.50 2.69 1.60
CA TYR A 235 -9.85 4.05 1.22
C TYR A 235 -8.64 4.99 1.24
N PHE A 236 -7.92 5.04 2.36
CA PHE A 236 -6.78 5.94 2.51
C PHE A 236 -5.60 5.58 1.60
N ALA A 237 -5.41 4.30 1.28
CA ALA A 237 -4.37 3.87 0.35
C ALA A 237 -4.62 4.40 -1.07
N PHE A 238 -5.85 4.32 -1.58
CA PHE A 238 -6.19 4.92 -2.89
C PHE A 238 -6.16 6.45 -2.85
N LEU A 239 -6.64 7.05 -1.75
CA LEU A 239 -6.62 8.50 -1.60
C LEU A 239 -5.18 9.04 -1.59
N CYS A 240 -4.28 8.34 -0.88
CA CYS A 240 -2.86 8.69 -0.85
C CYS A 240 -2.22 8.48 -2.22
N ARG A 241 -2.47 7.34 -2.90
CA ARG A 241 -1.95 7.10 -4.27
C ARG A 241 -2.46 8.09 -5.31
N ALA A 242 -3.66 8.65 -5.13
CA ALA A 242 -4.16 9.73 -5.97
C ALA A 242 -3.43 11.06 -5.70
N ALA A 243 -3.10 11.33 -4.44
CA ALA A 243 -2.46 12.58 -4.02
C ALA A 243 -0.94 12.64 -4.28
N VAL A 244 -0.23 11.51 -4.25
CA VAL A 244 1.25 11.46 -4.34
C VAL A 244 1.77 10.58 -5.48
N SER A 245 3.06 10.69 -5.81
CA SER A 245 3.74 9.80 -6.77
C SER A 245 3.78 8.34 -6.31
N ALA A 246 3.97 7.39 -7.24
CA ALA A 246 4.22 5.98 -6.89
C ALA A 246 5.44 5.86 -5.97
N THR A 247 6.51 6.60 -6.28
CA THR A 247 7.71 6.64 -5.44
C THR A 247 7.43 7.20 -4.04
N CYS A 248 6.74 8.33 -3.92
CA CYS A 248 6.43 8.94 -2.63
C CYS A 248 5.49 8.07 -1.80
N PHE A 249 4.48 7.44 -2.41
CA PHE A 249 3.61 6.48 -1.73
C PHE A 249 4.43 5.32 -1.15
N THR A 250 5.40 4.81 -1.91
CA THR A 250 6.29 3.74 -1.45
C THR A 250 7.17 4.19 -0.29
N VAL A 251 7.74 5.39 -0.37
CA VAL A 251 8.52 6.00 0.73
C VAL A 251 7.68 6.13 2.00
N ILE A 252 6.45 6.66 1.91
CA ILE A 252 5.52 6.74 3.04
C ILE A 252 5.26 5.35 3.63
N GLY A 253 4.97 4.37 2.78
CA GLY A 253 4.77 2.98 3.21
C GLY A 253 5.99 2.38 3.91
N ASN A 254 7.21 2.73 3.49
CA ASN A 254 8.43 2.31 4.16
C ASN A 254 8.58 2.97 5.53
N VAL A 255 8.30 4.28 5.66
CA VAL A 255 8.29 5.00 6.94
C VAL A 255 7.29 4.39 7.92
N CYS A 256 6.07 4.09 7.47
CA CYS A 256 5.06 3.45 8.33
C CYS A 256 5.50 2.06 8.83
N LYS A 257 6.30 1.34 8.03
CA LYS A 257 6.83 0.04 8.41
C LYS A 257 8.00 0.14 9.39
N VAL A 258 8.71 1.27 9.49
CA VAL A 258 9.76 1.48 10.50
C VAL A 258 9.28 1.19 11.90
N LEU A 259 8.09 1.68 12.24
CA LEU A 259 7.51 1.45 13.56
C LEU A 259 7.28 -0.04 13.82
N THR A 260 6.90 -0.80 12.79
CA THR A 260 6.78 -2.26 12.85
C THR A 260 8.13 -2.92 13.11
N VAL A 261 9.19 -2.44 12.45
CA VAL A 261 10.54 -2.99 12.64
C VAL A 261 11.06 -2.71 14.05
N LEU A 262 10.87 -1.48 14.55
CA LEU A 262 11.24 -1.13 15.92
C LEU A 262 10.54 -2.03 16.93
N ILE A 263 9.23 -2.26 16.76
CA ILE A 263 8.47 -3.19 17.60
C ILE A 263 9.00 -4.63 17.47
N ASN A 264 9.37 -5.07 16.27
CA ASN A 264 9.91 -6.42 16.07
C ASN A 264 11.27 -6.62 16.76
N VAL A 265 12.15 -5.60 16.69
CA VAL A 265 13.45 -5.60 17.38
C VAL A 265 13.29 -5.58 18.90
N LEU A 266 12.26 -4.93 19.43
CA LEU A 266 12.01 -4.91 20.86
C LEU A 266 11.39 -6.20 21.42
N ILE A 267 10.76 -7.05 20.57
CA ILE A 267 10.00 -8.22 21.03
C ILE A 267 10.71 -9.55 20.80
N TRP A 268 11.44 -9.72 19.70
CA TRP A 268 12.18 -10.96 19.43
C TRP A 268 13.62 -10.86 19.96
N ASP A 269 14.39 -11.95 19.97
CA ASP A 269 15.83 -11.95 20.36
C ASP A 269 16.78 -12.20 19.16
N LYS A 270 16.21 -12.46 17.98
CA LYS A 270 16.95 -12.79 16.75
C LYS A 270 16.87 -11.58 15.80
N HIS A 271 17.86 -10.70 15.89
CA HIS A 271 17.94 -9.46 15.09
C HIS A 271 19.26 -9.33 14.36
N ALA A 272 19.33 -8.31 13.52
CA ALA A 272 20.47 -7.94 12.72
C ALA A 272 21.59 -7.60 13.68
N SER A 273 22.82 -7.82 13.19
CA SER A 273 23.98 -7.20 13.80
C SER A 273 23.74 -5.68 13.97
N ALA A 274 24.40 -5.06 14.95
CA ALA A 274 24.33 -3.61 15.15
C ALA A 274 24.63 -2.83 13.85
N GLN A 275 25.50 -3.38 12.99
CA GLN A 275 25.80 -2.84 11.66
C GLN A 275 24.57 -2.88 10.72
N GLY A 276 23.81 -3.97 10.71
CA GLY A 276 22.58 -4.08 9.94
C GLY A 276 21.49 -3.11 10.41
N LEU A 277 21.38 -2.86 11.73
CA LEU A 277 20.49 -1.86 12.29
C LEU A 277 20.91 -0.42 11.91
N CYS A 278 22.21 -0.12 11.89
CA CYS A 278 22.72 1.17 11.41
C CYS A 278 22.43 1.38 9.91
N ALA A 279 22.66 0.35 9.09
CA ALA A 279 22.36 0.39 7.66
C ALA A 279 20.86 0.60 7.39
N LEU A 280 20.01 -0.06 8.18
CA LEU A 280 18.57 0.18 8.18
C LEU A 280 18.25 1.63 8.55
N GLY A 281 18.78 2.14 9.66
CA GLY A 281 18.56 3.52 10.10
C GLY A 281 18.93 4.55 9.03
N LEU A 282 20.06 4.36 8.33
CA LEU A 282 20.46 5.19 7.19
C LEU A 282 19.41 5.15 6.06
N CYS A 283 18.91 3.97 5.71
CA CYS A 283 17.90 3.84 4.67
C CYS A 283 16.61 4.59 5.03
N LEU A 284 16.22 4.55 6.30
CA LEU A 284 15.00 5.20 6.78
C LEU A 284 15.13 6.72 6.82
N LEU A 285 16.30 7.23 7.24
CA LEU A 285 16.61 8.66 7.18
C LEU A 285 16.59 9.14 5.72
N ALA A 286 17.27 8.42 4.82
CA ALA A 286 17.26 8.75 3.39
C ALA A 286 15.84 8.76 2.80
N ALA A 287 15.01 7.78 3.16
CA ALA A 287 13.60 7.76 2.78
C ALA A 287 12.83 8.98 3.32
N ALA A 288 13.05 9.37 4.59
CA ALA A 288 12.39 10.54 5.18
C ALA A 288 12.78 11.87 4.51
N PHE A 289 14.02 11.99 4.02
CA PHE A 289 14.49 13.20 3.33
C PHE A 289 14.16 13.24 1.83
N TYR A 290 13.63 12.16 1.26
CA TYR A 290 13.26 12.06 -0.15
C TYR A 290 12.15 13.07 -0.52
N LYS A 291 12.36 13.80 -1.62
CA LYS A 291 11.36 14.73 -2.18
C LYS A 291 10.87 14.21 -3.52
N GLN A 292 9.55 14.19 -3.70
CA GLN A 292 8.92 13.77 -4.95
C GLN A 292 9.40 14.60 -6.16
N ALA A 293 9.70 13.93 -7.27
CA ALA A 293 9.99 14.56 -8.55
C ALA A 293 8.70 15.14 -9.20
N PRO A 294 8.79 16.34 -9.82
CA PRO A 294 7.66 16.94 -10.53
C PRO A 294 7.28 16.15 -11.81
N LYS A 295 6.08 16.42 -12.35
CA LYS A 295 5.66 15.86 -13.65
C LYS A 295 6.31 16.68 -14.78
N ARG A 296 6.78 16.03 -15.85
CA ARG A 296 7.33 16.74 -17.02
C ARG A 296 6.26 17.64 -17.63
N GLY A 297 6.64 18.85 -18.01
CA GLY A 297 5.77 19.78 -18.73
C GLY A 297 4.82 20.60 -17.84
N ILE A 298 4.92 20.50 -16.51
CA ILE A 298 4.47 21.59 -15.63
C ILE A 298 5.68 22.52 -15.48
N SER A 299 5.91 23.37 -16.48
CA SER A 299 6.75 24.55 -16.30
C SER A 299 6.17 25.39 -15.16
N ASP A 300 7.00 26.21 -14.54
CA ASP A 300 6.64 27.20 -13.51
C ASP A 300 5.58 28.25 -13.97
N ASP A 301 4.92 28.06 -15.11
CA ASP A 301 3.86 28.92 -15.66
C ASP A 301 2.47 28.73 -15.02
N ALA A 302 2.28 27.71 -14.18
CA ALA A 302 1.04 27.52 -13.42
C ALA A 302 0.84 28.56 -12.28
N ALA A 303 1.75 29.52 -12.13
CA ALA A 303 1.58 30.68 -11.27
C ALA A 303 0.61 31.74 -11.85
N ASN A 304 0.20 31.63 -13.12
CA ASN A 304 -0.61 32.67 -13.78
C ASN A 304 -1.98 32.21 -14.31
N TYR A 305 -2.44 31.01 -13.96
CA TYR A 305 -3.82 30.61 -14.28
C TYR A 305 -4.77 31.04 -13.17
N ALA A 306 -5.43 32.19 -13.36
CA ALA A 306 -6.59 32.56 -12.56
C ALA A 306 -7.60 31.42 -12.58
N PRO A 307 -8.19 31.03 -11.43
CA PRO A 307 -9.20 29.99 -11.41
C PRO A 307 -10.37 30.40 -12.32
N VAL A 308 -10.72 29.52 -13.26
CA VAL A 308 -11.98 29.64 -14.02
C VAL A 308 -13.10 29.77 -12.99
N PRO A 309 -13.96 30.81 -13.06
CA PRO A 309 -15.08 30.95 -12.15
C PRO A 309 -15.92 29.67 -12.20
N GLN A 310 -16.10 29.02 -11.05
CA GLN A 310 -17.16 28.04 -10.86
C GLN A 310 -18.46 28.73 -11.26
N GLN A 311 -19.02 28.38 -12.42
CA GLN A 311 -20.42 28.64 -12.69
C GLN A 311 -21.21 27.85 -11.65
N LEU A 312 -21.69 28.59 -10.64
CA LEU A 312 -22.67 28.12 -9.67
C LEU A 312 -23.83 27.51 -10.46
N ALA A 313 -24.16 26.25 -10.18
CA ALA A 313 -25.37 25.63 -10.69
C ALA A 313 -26.58 26.55 -10.37
N PRO A 314 -27.50 26.80 -11.31
CA PRO A 314 -28.69 27.59 -11.00
C PRO A 314 -29.50 26.91 -9.89
N ALA A 315 -29.89 27.70 -8.90
CA ALA A 315 -30.68 27.27 -7.76
C ALA A 315 -31.95 26.53 -8.21
N PRO A 316 -32.39 25.49 -7.48
CA PRO A 316 -33.66 24.83 -7.78
C PRO A 316 -34.79 25.85 -7.63
N ALA A 317 -35.60 25.98 -8.68
CA ALA A 317 -36.81 26.79 -8.66
C ALA A 317 -37.75 26.26 -7.57
N ALA A 318 -38.18 27.15 -6.68
CA ALA A 318 -39.21 26.86 -5.71
C ALA A 318 -40.53 26.58 -6.45
N VAL A 319 -41.06 25.37 -6.27
CA VAL A 319 -42.49 25.02 -6.41
C VAL A 319 -42.81 24.01 -5.32
#